data_AF-A0A6T8IJY4-F1
#
_entry.id   AF-A0A6T8IJY4-F1
#
_cell.length_a   1.000
_cell.length_b   1.000
_cell.length_c   1.000
_cell.angle_alpha   90.00
_cell.angle_beta   90.00
_cell.angle_gamma   90.00
#
_symmetry.space_group_name_H-M   'P 1'
#
loop_
_entity.id
_entity.type
_entity.pdbx_description
1 polymer ?
#
loop_
_entity_poly.entity_id
_entity_poly.type
_entity_poly.pdbx_seq_one_letter_code
_entity_poly.pdbx_strand_id
1 'polypeptide(L)'
;TCAEEVAGKILALWFPISAFVMMGFDHVVANQFLIPVGMMYGADISISHLLFRALLPASLGNLVGGGLFVGAVYWYVYDSMTGDKKFLARIKDGWSNARRGNVPKDE
;
A
#
# COMPACT_ATOMS: atom_id res chain seq x y z
N THR A 1 1.64 4.31 7.78
CA THR A 1 0.36 4.61 8.46
C THR A 1 0.45 6.00 9.05
N CYS A 2 -0.50 6.89 8.77
CA CYS A 2 -0.48 8.27 9.26
C CYS A 2 -1.00 8.43 10.70
N ALA A 3 -1.65 7.39 11.24
CA ALA A 3 -2.07 7.36 12.64
C ALA A 3 -0.88 7.00 13.55
N GLU A 4 -0.73 7.73 14.65
CA GLU A 4 0.33 7.50 15.65
C GLU A 4 -0.10 6.43 16.67
N GLU A 5 -1.37 6.48 17.07
CA GLU A 5 -2.00 5.55 18.01
C GLU A 5 -2.17 4.13 17.44
N VAL A 6 -1.94 3.12 18.27
CA VAL A 6 -2.11 1.70 17.92
C VAL A 6 -3.57 1.40 17.54
N ALA A 7 -4.52 1.91 18.32
CA ALA A 7 -5.94 1.75 18.04
C ALA A 7 -6.33 2.30 16.66
N GLY A 8 -5.75 3.45 16.28
CA GLY A 8 -5.97 4.04 14.95
C GLY A 8 -5.43 3.16 13.82
N LYS A 9 -4.27 2.54 14.00
CA LYS A 9 -3.70 1.60 13.01
C LYS A 9 -4.54 0.33 12.85
N ILE A 10 -5.06 -0.21 13.94
CA ILE A 10 -5.92 -1.41 13.92
C ILE A 10 -7.23 -1.11 13.18
N LEU A 11 -7.94 -0.05 13.57
CA LEU A 11 -9.22 0.30 12.95
C LEU A 11 -9.07 0.68 11.48
N ALA A 12 -7.98 1.36 11.12
CA ALA A 12 -7.66 1.70 9.73
C ALA A 12 -7.46 0.45 8.84
N LEU A 13 -7.05 -0.68 9.41
CA LEU A 13 -6.91 -1.94 8.68
C LEU A 13 -8.19 -2.79 8.71
N TRP A 14 -8.92 -2.78 9.82
CA TRP A 14 -10.11 -3.63 10.03
C TRP A 14 -11.19 -3.46 8.95
N PHE A 15 -11.63 -2.22 8.72
CA PHE A 15 -12.71 -1.95 7.76
C PHE A 15 -12.34 -2.27 6.31
N PRO A 16 -11.20 -1.83 5.76
CA PRO A 16 -10.86 -2.17 4.38
C PRO A 16 -10.58 -3.66 4.19
N ILE A 17 -9.96 -4.35 5.16
CA ILE A 17 -9.73 -5.81 5.05
C ILE A 17 -11.07 -6.56 5.08
N SER A 18 -11.98 -6.22 5.99
CA SER A 18 -13.30 -6.85 6.05
C SER A 18 -14.11 -6.62 4.78
N ALA A 19 -14.10 -5.40 4.24
CA ALA A 19 -14.73 -5.10 2.95
C ALA A 19 -14.11 -5.93 1.80
N PHE A 20 -12.77 -6.03 1.74
CA PHE A 20 -12.06 -6.85 0.75
C PHE A 20 -12.50 -8.32 0.78
N VAL A 21 -12.59 -8.91 1.98
CA VAL A 21 -13.03 -10.30 2.16
C VAL A 21 -14.51 -10.47 1.81
N MET A 22 -15.38 -9.53 2.24
CA MET A 22 -16.81 -9.58 1.96
C MET A 22 -17.16 -9.44 0.48
N MET A 23 -16.34 -8.72 -0.29
CA MET A 23 -16.47 -8.64 -1.75
C MET A 23 -16.01 -9.91 -2.47
N GLY A 24 -15.40 -10.86 -1.75
CA GLY A 24 -14.90 -12.12 -2.33
C GLY A 24 -13.63 -11.94 -3.16
N PHE A 25 -12.83 -10.92 -2.89
CA PHE A 25 -11.56 -10.72 -3.60
C PHE A 25 -10.49 -11.72 -3.16
N ASP A 26 -9.69 -12.15 -4.13
CA ASP A 26 -8.59 -13.10 -3.91
C ASP A 26 -7.34 -12.41 -3.37
N HIS A 27 -6.78 -12.98 -2.31
CA HIS A 27 -5.50 -12.58 -1.76
C HIS A 27 -4.52 -13.75 -1.84
N VAL A 28 -3.43 -13.59 -2.59
CA VAL A 28 -2.45 -14.65 -2.85
C VAL A 28 -1.99 -15.35 -1.56
N VAL A 29 -1.68 -14.61 -0.49
CA VAL A 29 -1.21 -15.19 0.78
C VAL A 29 -2.33 -15.90 1.54
N ALA A 30 -3.57 -15.43 1.41
CA ALA A 30 -4.71 -16.12 2.03
C ALA A 30 -4.96 -17.46 1.32
N ASN A 31 -4.87 -17.47 -0.01
CA ASN A 31 -5.05 -18.67 -0.83
C ASN A 31 -3.94 -19.71 -0.59
N GLN A 32 -2.71 -19.27 -0.32
CA GLN A 32 -1.60 -20.14 0.09
C GLN A 32 -1.83 -20.85 1.43
N PHE A 33 -2.71 -20.33 2.30
CA PHE A 33 -3.04 -20.96 3.57
C PHE A 33 -4.36 -21.74 3.50
N LEU A 34 -5.43 -21.11 3.02
CA LEU A 34 -6.77 -21.66 3.03
C LEU A 34 -6.93 -22.88 2.12
N ILE A 35 -6.32 -22.87 0.92
CA ILE A 35 -6.50 -23.98 -0.03
C ILE A 35 -5.76 -25.23 0.42
N PRO A 36 -4.47 -25.18 0.85
CA PRO A 36 -3.81 -26.36 1.41
C PRO A 36 -4.50 -26.92 2.65
N VAL A 37 -5.02 -26.06 3.53
CA VAL A 37 -5.84 -26.50 4.67
C VAL A 37 -7.10 -27.22 4.19
N GLY A 38 -7.80 -26.70 3.17
CA GLY A 38 -8.95 -27.37 2.56
C GLY A 38 -8.62 -28.74 1.97
N MET A 39 -7.45 -28.87 1.31
CA MET A 39 -6.96 -30.15 0.80
C MET A 39 -6.70 -31.17 1.93
N MET A 40 -6.15 -30.72 3.07
CA MET A 40 -5.96 -31.57 4.24
C MET A 40 -7.27 -32.05 4.85
N TYR A 41 -8.35 -31.27 4.75
CA TYR A 41 -9.70 -31.64 5.17
C TYR A 41 -10.49 -32.45 4.11
N GLY A 42 -9.86 -32.83 3.00
CA GLY A 42 -10.44 -33.72 2.00
C GLY A 42 -11.07 -33.04 0.79
N ALA A 43 -10.78 -31.76 0.52
CA ALA A 43 -11.18 -31.12 -0.72
C ALA A 43 -10.43 -31.72 -1.93
N ASP A 44 -11.17 -32.15 -2.95
CA ASP A 44 -10.61 -32.70 -4.19
C ASP A 44 -10.11 -31.57 -5.12
N ILE A 45 -8.99 -30.96 -4.71
CA ILE A 45 -8.35 -29.85 -5.44
C ILE A 45 -6.96 -30.32 -5.90
N SER A 46 -6.75 -30.38 -7.21
CA SER A 46 -5.45 -30.67 -7.79
C SER A 46 -4.46 -29.52 -7.56
N ILE A 47 -3.17 -29.84 -7.44
CA ILE A 47 -2.07 -28.85 -7.41
C ILE A 47 -2.09 -27.96 -8.66
N SER A 48 -2.48 -28.52 -9.82
CA SER A 48 -2.63 -27.73 -11.05
C SER A 48 -3.73 -26.66 -10.93
N HIS A 49 -4.84 -27.01 -10.26
CA HIS A 49 -5.94 -26.09 -10.01
C HIS A 49 -5.50 -24.98 -9.04
N LEU A 50 -4.79 -25.34 -7.97
CA LEU A 50 -4.20 -24.40 -7.02
C LEU A 50 -3.30 -23.37 -7.73
N LEU A 51 -2.38 -23.82 -8.58
CA LEU A 51 -1.41 -22.94 -9.24
C LEU A 51 -2.06 -22.03 -10.29
N PHE A 52 -2.84 -22.61 -11.22
CA PHE A 52 -3.31 -21.86 -12.39
C PHE A 52 -4.64 -21.14 -12.18
N ARG A 53 -5.48 -21.57 -11.23
CA ARG A 53 -6.78 -20.93 -10.98
C ARG A 53 -6.81 -20.07 -9.73
N ALA A 54 -5.97 -20.34 -8.73
CA ALA A 54 -5.93 -19.53 -7.51
C ALA A 54 -4.66 -18.67 -7.44
N LEU A 55 -3.47 -19.26 -7.45
CA LEU A 55 -2.24 -18.53 -7.15
C LEU A 55 -1.83 -17.56 -8.25
N LEU A 56 -1.77 -17.99 -9.50
CA LEU A 56 -1.31 -17.13 -10.59
C LEU A 56 -2.23 -15.93 -10.83
N PRO A 57 -3.57 -16.09 -10.95
CA PRO A 57 -4.48 -14.96 -11.13
C PRO A 57 -4.45 -14.00 -9.93
N ALA A 58 -4.48 -14.54 -8.70
CA ALA A 58 -4.41 -13.71 -7.49
C ALA A 58 -3.09 -12.94 -7.42
N SER A 59 -1.95 -13.59 -7.67
CA SER A 59 -0.63 -12.94 -7.64
C SER A 59 -0.55 -11.76 -8.62
N LEU A 60 -1.03 -11.96 -9.85
CA LEU A 60 -1.06 -10.90 -10.85
C LEU A 60 -2.03 -9.78 -10.45
N GLY A 61 -3.23 -10.13 -9.97
CA GLY A 61 -4.21 -9.16 -9.49
C GLY A 61 -3.71 -8.34 -8.30
N ASN A 62 -3.10 -8.98 -7.30
CA ASN A 62 -2.51 -8.32 -6.13
C ASN A 62 -1.33 -7.43 -6.53
N LEU A 63 -0.47 -7.86 -7.47
CA LEU A 63 0.64 -7.06 -7.97
C LEU A 63 0.16 -5.83 -8.73
N VAL A 64 -0.84 -5.97 -9.59
CA VAL A 64 -1.42 -4.83 -10.31
C VAL A 64 -2.17 -3.91 -9.36
N GLY A 65 -2.98 -4.45 -8.44
CA GLY A 65 -3.71 -3.67 -7.43
C GLY A 65 -2.81 -2.86 -6.51
N GLY A 66 -1.82 -3.50 -5.88
CA GLY A 66 -0.92 -2.82 -4.96
C GLY A 66 0.20 -2.05 -5.68
N GLY A 67 0.86 -2.70 -6.64
CA GLY A 67 2.02 -2.14 -7.32
C GLY A 67 1.66 -1.04 -8.31
N LEU A 68 0.67 -1.27 -9.19
CA LEU A 68 0.28 -0.28 -10.18
C LEU A 68 -0.70 0.74 -9.61
N PHE A 69 -1.87 0.33 -9.08
CA PHE A 69 -2.88 1.31 -8.68
C PHE A 69 -2.45 2.13 -7.46
N VAL A 70 -2.08 1.47 -6.35
CA VAL A 70 -1.65 2.20 -5.15
C VAL A 70 -0.31 2.89 -5.40
N GLY A 71 0.68 2.17 -5.94
CA GLY A 71 2.00 2.71 -6.23
C GLY A 71 1.99 3.91 -7.18
N ALA A 72 1.22 3.86 -8.29
CA ALA A 72 1.15 4.97 -9.23
C ALA A 72 0.44 6.19 -8.65
N VAL A 73 -0.62 6.00 -7.84
CA VAL A 73 -1.29 7.12 -7.14
C VAL A 73 -0.30 7.81 -6.20
N TYR A 74 0.44 7.04 -5.41
CA TYR A 74 1.47 7.61 -4.53
C TYR A 74 2.54 8.34 -5.33
N TRP A 75 3.05 7.75 -6.41
CA TRP A 75 4.05 8.37 -7.27
C TRP A 75 3.55 9.69 -7.86
N TYR A 76 2.34 9.71 -8.44
CA TYR A 76 1.75 10.91 -9.02
C TYR A 76 1.57 12.04 -8.00
N VAL A 77 1.08 11.72 -6.80
CA VAL A 77 0.90 12.70 -5.72
C VAL A 77 2.26 13.24 -5.27
N TYR A 78 3.27 12.40 -5.05
CA TYR A 78 4.60 12.85 -4.64
C TYR A 78 5.35 13.63 -5.72
N ASP A 79 5.22 13.25 -6.98
CA ASP A 79 5.81 13.97 -8.10
C ASP A 79 5.18 15.36 -8.24
N SER A 80 3.86 15.48 -8.11
CA SER A 80 3.18 16.79 -8.14
C SER A 80 3.62 17.73 -7.02
N MET A 81 3.96 17.20 -5.83
CA MET A 81 4.53 17.99 -4.74
C MET A 81 5.99 18.41 -5.00
N THR A 82 6.75 17.58 -5.70
CA THR A 82 8.19 17.80 -5.96
C THR A 82 8.43 18.66 -7.22
N GLY A 83 7.50 18.62 -8.18
CA GLY A 83 7.54 19.39 -9.42
C GLY A 83 7.31 20.90 -9.26
N ASP A 84 6.86 21.35 -8.08
CA ASP A 84 6.73 22.77 -7.78
C ASP A 84 8.12 23.42 -7.56
N LYS A 85 8.67 23.94 -8.66
CA LYS A 85 9.94 24.69 -8.65
C LYS A 85 9.90 25.89 -7.70
N LYS A 86 8.72 26.48 -7.43
CA LYS A 86 8.58 27.57 -6.45
C LYS A 86 8.71 27.05 -5.02
N PHE A 87 8.15 25.87 -4.73
CA PHE A 87 8.34 25.21 -3.43
C PHE A 87 9.81 24.85 -3.19
N LEU A 88 10.48 24.24 -4.17
CA LEU A 88 11.92 23.95 -4.09
C LEU A 88 12.77 25.21 -3.95
N ALA A 89 12.41 26.29 -4.65
CA ALA A 89 13.07 27.59 -4.50
C ALA A 89 12.90 28.14 -3.08
N ARG A 90 11.69 28.09 -2.51
CA ARG A 90 11.42 28.51 -1.11
C ARG A 90 12.23 27.73 -0.09
N ILE A 91 12.37 26.41 -0.26
CA ILE A 91 13.21 25.59 0.62
C ILE A 91 14.69 25.99 0.48
N LYS A 92 15.16 26.18 -0.75
CA LYS A 92 16.55 26.54 -1.04
C LYS A 92 16.89 27.92 -0.47
N ASP A 93 15.97 28.88 -0.58
CA ASP A 93 16.10 30.23 -0.03
C ASP A 93 16.06 30.20 1.51
N GLY A 94 15.14 29.43 2.09
CA GLY A 94 15.06 29.23 3.55
C GLY A 94 16.34 28.62 4.11
N TRP A 95 16.89 27.59 3.48
CA TRP A 95 18.14 26.95 3.90
C TRP A 95 19.36 27.84 3.67
N SER A 96 19.38 28.63 2.59
CA SER A 96 20.42 29.63 2.36
C SER A 96 20.40 30.74 3.42
N ASN A 97 19.22 31.16 3.87
CA ASN A 97 19.09 32.18 4.91
C ASN A 97 19.43 31.64 6.30
N ALA A 98 19.03 30.41 6.61
CA ALA A 98 19.44 29.72 7.84
C ALA A 98 20.96 29.53 7.94
N ARG A 99 21.64 29.14 6.84
CA ARG A 99 23.12 29.07 6.80
C ARG A 99 23.81 30.42 6.94
N ARG A 100 23.15 31.51 6.57
CA ARG A 100 23.65 32.88 6.78
C ARG A 100 23.36 33.41 8.19
N GLY A 101 22.75 32.61 9.07
CA GLY A 101 22.34 33.05 10.40
C GLY A 101 21.12 33.99 10.41
N ASN A 102 20.52 34.25 9.24
CA ASN A 102 19.29 35.03 9.11
C ASN A 102 18.07 34.13 9.27
N VAL A 103 18.00 33.42 10.39
CA VAL A 103 16.78 32.70 10.78
C VAL A 103 15.78 33.77 11.23
N PRO A 104 14.58 33.87 10.63
CA PRO A 104 13.53 34.74 11.14
C PRO A 104 13.29 34.37 12.59
N LYS A 105 13.50 35.32 13.51
CA LYS A 105 13.05 35.14 14.89
C LYS A 105 11.52 35.09 14.81
N ASP A 106 10.97 33.95 15.18
CA ASP A 106 9.58 33.82 15.53
C ASP A 106 9.29 34.84 16.64
N GLU A 107 8.44 35.81 16.32
CA GLU A 107 7.79 36.69 17.30
C GLU A 107 6.70 35.92 18.05
#